data_AF-A0A381FNX1-F1
#
_entry.id   AF-A0A381FNX1-F1
#
_cell.length_a   1.000
_cell.length_b   1.000
_cell.length_c   1.000
_cell.angle_alpha   90.00
_cell.angle_beta   90.00
_cell.angle_gamma   90.00
#
_symmetry.space_group_name_H-M   'P 1'
#
loop_
_entity.id
_entity.type
_entity.pdbx_description
1 polymer ?
#
loop_
_entity_poly.entity_id
_entity_poly.type
_entity_poly.pdbx_seq_one_letter_code
_entity_poly.pdbx_strand_id
1 'polypeptide(L)'
;MNELKDEVILIRIKSQKKKDWKNLCSKKQISLTSLIIDSVENRILNDERRKILAFIEKQDNIFGKIETNINQVAKLANGQKFINENELRNFLDKLSEIVILKKEQNEIFTKIYAKLSR
;
A
#
# COMPACT_ATOMS: atom_id res chain seq x y z
N MET A 1 12.61 -21.16 28.87
CA MET A 1 11.79 -20.49 27.85
C MET A 1 10.94 -21.60 27.24
N ASN A 2 9.64 -21.66 27.55
CA ASN A 2 8.80 -22.74 27.03
C ASN A 2 8.69 -22.54 25.51
N GLU A 3 9.26 -23.46 24.73
CA GLU A 3 8.95 -23.58 23.31
C GLU A 3 7.44 -23.87 23.20
N LEU A 4 6.71 -22.95 22.58
CA LEU A 4 5.31 -23.16 22.22
C LEU A 4 5.28 -24.37 21.27
N LYS A 5 4.71 -25.49 21.73
CA LYS A 5 4.53 -26.66 20.88
C LYS A 5 3.49 -26.33 19.81
N ASP A 6 3.77 -26.70 18.57
CA ASP A 6 2.79 -26.62 17.49
C ASP A 6 1.61 -27.56 17.77
N GLU A 7 0.41 -27.02 17.74
CA GLU A 7 -0.84 -27.78 17.89
C GLU A 7 -1.59 -27.91 16.55
N VAL A 8 -2.32 -29.01 16.38
CA VAL A 8 -3.08 -29.30 15.15
C VAL A 8 -4.57 -29.27 15.42
N ILE A 9 -5.31 -28.52 14.62
CA ILE A 9 -6.77 -28.49 14.64
C ILE A 9 -7.31 -29.25 13.43
N LEU A 10 -8.14 -30.28 13.68
CA LEU A 10 -8.81 -31.05 12.63
C LEU A 10 -10.24 -30.56 12.44
N ILE A 11 -10.56 -30.09 11.23
CA ILE A 11 -11.89 -29.54 10.90
C ILE A 11 -12.57 -30.45 9.87
N ARG A 12 -13.78 -30.92 10.19
CA ARG A 12 -14.64 -31.65 9.24
C ARG A 12 -15.56 -30.67 8.50
N ILE A 13 -15.48 -30.69 7.18
CA ILE A 13 -16.34 -29.90 6.28
C ILE A 13 -16.75 -30.73 5.07
N LYS A 14 -17.83 -30.32 4.39
CA LYS A 14 -18.24 -30.91 3.11
C LYS A 14 -17.08 -30.81 2.10
N SER A 15 -16.89 -31.86 1.30
CA SER A 15 -15.83 -31.93 0.28
C SER A 15 -15.88 -30.76 -0.70
N GLN A 16 -17.08 -30.38 -1.14
CA GLN A 16 -17.28 -29.24 -2.04
C GLN A 16 -16.78 -27.93 -1.41
N LYS A 17 -17.09 -27.68 -0.14
CA LYS A 17 -16.65 -26.47 0.57
C LYS A 17 -15.12 -26.41 0.68
N LYS A 18 -14.47 -27.56 0.93
CA LYS A 18 -13.00 -27.67 0.93
C LYS A 18 -12.41 -27.33 -0.45
N LYS A 19 -13.07 -27.76 -1.53
CA LYS A 19 -12.66 -27.44 -2.90
C LYS A 19 -12.77 -25.94 -3.18
N ASP A 20 -13.88 -25.32 -2.78
CA ASP A 20 -14.10 -23.89 -2.95
C ASP A 20 -13.05 -23.06 -2.20
N TRP A 21 -12.72 -23.46 -0.96
CA TRP A 21 -11.67 -22.80 -0.18
C TRP A 21 -10.29 -22.94 -0.80
N LYS A 22 -9.95 -24.13 -1.34
CA LYS A 22 -8.70 -24.33 -2.07
C LYS A 22 -8.64 -23.46 -3.33
N ASN A 23 -9.73 -23.36 -4.08
CA ASN A 23 -9.79 -22.51 -5.27
C ASN A 23 -9.58 -21.03 -4.91
N LEU A 24 -10.20 -20.57 -3.82
CA LEU A 24 -9.98 -19.22 -3.29
C LEU A 24 -8.51 -19.00 -2.90
N CYS A 25 -7.92 -19.95 -2.18
CA CYS A 25 -6.51 -19.92 -1.78
C CYS A 25 -5.58 -19.81 -2.99
N SER A 26 -5.81 -20.60 -4.04
CA SER A 26 -5.02 -20.53 -5.29
C SER A 26 -5.17 -19.18 -6.00
N LYS A 27 -6.39 -18.63 -6.07
CA LYS A 27 -6.61 -17.30 -6.67
C LYS A 27 -5.91 -16.19 -5.89
N LYS A 28 -5.93 -16.27 -4.56
CA LYS A 28 -5.32 -15.30 -3.65
C LYS A 28 -3.84 -15.57 -3.37
N GLN A 29 -3.29 -16.70 -3.83
CA GLN A 29 -1.91 -17.14 -3.53
C GLN A 29 -1.62 -17.17 -2.02
N ILE A 30 -2.57 -17.72 -1.25
CA ILE A 30 -2.47 -17.92 0.21
C ILE A 30 -2.63 -19.39 0.57
N SER A 31 -2.18 -19.77 1.76
CA SER A 31 -2.41 -21.13 2.27
C SER A 31 -3.80 -21.27 2.89
N LEU A 32 -4.32 -22.51 2.96
CA LEU A 32 -5.58 -22.79 3.65
C LEU A 32 -5.47 -22.49 5.16
N THR A 33 -4.30 -22.74 5.75
CA THR A 33 -4.01 -22.42 7.14
C THR A 33 -4.11 -20.93 7.40
N SER A 34 -3.45 -20.10 6.56
CA SER A 34 -3.52 -18.64 6.67
C SER A 34 -4.95 -18.14 6.47
N LEU A 35 -5.67 -18.66 5.47
CA LEU A 35 -7.08 -18.30 5.27
C LEU A 35 -7.90 -18.55 6.54
N ILE A 36 -7.73 -19.71 7.20
CA ILE A 36 -8.50 -20.05 8.40
C ILE A 36 -8.07 -19.18 9.59
N ILE A 37 -6.77 -19.07 9.87
CA ILE A 37 -6.23 -18.27 10.97
C ILE A 37 -6.65 -16.81 10.82
N ASP A 38 -6.35 -16.20 9.67
CA ASP A 38 -6.65 -14.79 9.42
C ASP A 38 -8.16 -14.53 9.49
N SER A 39 -9.01 -15.45 9.00
CA SER A 39 -10.47 -15.30 9.09
C SER A 39 -10.99 -15.43 10.53
N VAL A 40 -10.43 -16.33 11.33
CA VAL A 40 -10.83 -16.53 12.74
C VAL A 40 -10.37 -15.36 13.61
N GLU A 41 -9.17 -14.85 13.36
CA GLU A 41 -8.60 -13.71 14.08
C GLU A 41 -9.06 -12.35 13.52
N ASN A 42 -9.93 -12.35 12.50
CA ASN A 42 -10.42 -11.15 11.81
C ASN A 42 -9.28 -10.24 11.30
N ARG A 43 -8.19 -10.86 10.83
CA ARG A 43 -7.02 -10.20 10.25
C ARG A 43 -7.16 -10.05 8.74
N ILE A 44 -6.47 -9.04 8.21
CA ILE A 44 -6.34 -8.85 6.76
C ILE A 44 -5.59 -10.03 6.15
N LEU A 45 -6.10 -10.55 5.03
CA LEU A 45 -5.48 -11.68 4.35
C LEU A 45 -4.13 -11.28 3.75
N ASN A 46 -3.18 -12.22 3.73
CA ASN A 46 -1.84 -11.98 3.19
C ASN A 46 -1.84 -11.45 1.73
N ASP A 47 -2.82 -11.84 0.90
CA ASP A 47 -2.95 -11.31 -0.46
C ASP A 47 -3.29 -9.82 -0.49
N GLU A 48 -4.15 -9.39 0.43
CA GLU A 48 -4.61 -8.01 0.56
C GLU A 48 -3.48 -7.15 1.12
N ARG A 49 -2.76 -7.65 2.13
CA ARG A 49 -1.55 -7.00 2.65
C ARG A 49 -0.51 -6.79 1.53
N ARG A 50 -0.27 -7.79 0.67
CA ARG A 50 0.66 -7.67 -0.47
C ARG A 50 0.23 -6.58 -1.45
N LYS A 51 -1.06 -6.51 -1.79
CA LYS A 51 -1.61 -5.48 -2.68
C LYS A 51 -1.46 -4.08 -2.09
N ILE A 52 -1.71 -3.94 -0.78
CA ILE A 52 -1.54 -2.67 -0.07
C ILE A 52 -0.08 -2.21 -0.12
N LEU A 53 0.87 -3.10 0.16
CA LEU A 53 2.30 -2.78 0.11
C LEU A 53 2.74 -2.37 -1.31
N ALA A 54 2.33 -3.12 -2.34
CA ALA A 54 2.64 -2.78 -3.73
C ALA A 54 2.02 -1.42 -4.14
N PHE A 55 0.84 -1.09 -3.62
CA PHE A 55 0.24 0.22 -3.83
C PHE A 55 1.07 1.34 -3.20
N ILE A 56 1.48 1.17 -1.93
CA ILE A 56 2.34 2.15 -1.21
C ILE A 56 3.65 2.36 -1.98
N GLU A 57 4.33 1.29 -2.37
CA GLU A 57 5.58 1.36 -3.12
C GLU A 57 5.42 2.09 -4.46
N LYS A 58 4.31 1.84 -5.18
CA LYS A 58 4.01 2.56 -6.42
C LYS A 58 3.80 4.05 -6.17
N GLN A 59 3.14 4.42 -5.07
CA GLN A 59 2.95 5.81 -4.69
C GLN A 59 4.28 6.49 -4.36
N ASP A 60 5.13 5.87 -3.53
CA ASP A 60 6.45 6.40 -3.17
C ASP A 60 7.31 6.66 -4.42
N ASN A 61 7.30 5.72 -5.37
CA ASN A 61 7.98 5.87 -6.65
C ASN A 61 7.47 7.08 -7.48
N ILE A 62 6.17 7.35 -7.46
CA ILE A 62 5.58 8.51 -8.14
C ILE A 62 6.04 9.80 -7.47
N PHE A 63 5.97 9.87 -6.14
CA PHE A 63 6.38 11.06 -5.38
C PHE A 63 7.88 11.33 -5.49
N GLY A 64 8.72 10.30 -5.55
CA GLY A 64 10.16 10.47 -5.81
C GLY A 64 10.46 11.09 -7.18
N LYS A 65 9.67 10.76 -8.22
CA LYS A 65 9.79 11.41 -9.55
C LYS A 65 9.35 12.88 -9.50
N ILE A 66 8.28 13.17 -8.77
CA ILE A 66 7.80 14.55 -8.56
C ILE A 66 8.87 15.37 -7.85
N GLU A 67 9.45 14.86 -6.77
CA GLU A 67 10.53 15.52 -6.04
C GLU A 67 11.75 15.77 -6.92
N THR A 68 12.12 14.79 -7.75
CA THR A 68 13.20 14.94 -8.73
C THR A 68 12.94 16.10 -9.70
N ASN A 69 11.72 16.21 -10.22
CA ASN A 69 11.33 17.29 -11.13
C ASN A 69 11.35 18.66 -10.43
N ILE A 70 10.86 18.75 -9.19
CA ILE A 70 10.93 19.96 -8.36
C ILE A 70 12.38 20.41 -8.19
N ASN A 71 13.27 19.47 -7.84
CA ASN A 71 14.70 19.75 -7.67
C ASN A 71 15.36 20.20 -8.98
N GLN A 72 14.95 19.67 -10.13
CA GLN A 72 15.44 20.12 -11.44
C GLN A 72 15.01 21.56 -11.75
N VAL A 73 13.74 21.89 -11.53
CA VAL A 73 13.23 23.27 -11.70
C VAL A 73 13.98 24.23 -10.78
N ALA A 74 14.20 23.87 -9.51
CA ALA A 74 14.97 24.69 -8.57
C ALA A 74 16.43 24.90 -9.00
N LYS A 75 17.08 23.88 -9.58
CA LYS A 75 18.44 24.03 -10.14
C LYS A 75 18.48 24.97 -11.33
N LEU A 76 17.52 24.87 -12.26
CA LEU A 76 17.41 25.75 -13.42
C LEU A 76 17.18 27.21 -12.99
N ALA A 77 16.23 27.42 -12.08
CA ALA A 77 15.93 28.69 -11.44
C ALA A 77 17.17 29.38 -10.86
N ASN A 78 17.91 28.66 -10.02
CA ASN A 78 19.08 29.19 -9.34
C ASN A 78 20.27 29.43 -10.30
N GLY A 79 20.38 28.62 -11.36
CA GLY A 79 21.46 28.74 -12.35
C GLY A 79 21.26 29.87 -13.35
N GLN A 80 20.05 30.06 -13.87
CA GLN A 80 19.77 31.07 -14.91
C GLN A 80 19.54 32.48 -14.36
N LYS A 81 19.33 32.65 -13.03
CA LYS A 81 18.99 33.91 -12.35
C LYS A 81 17.77 34.65 -12.92
N PHE A 82 17.06 34.07 -13.88
CA PHE A 82 15.85 34.57 -14.51
C PHE A 82 14.96 33.37 -14.83
N ILE A 83 13.71 33.41 -14.37
CA ILE A 83 12.67 32.42 -14.70
C ILE A 83 11.54 33.19 -15.35
N ASN A 84 10.96 32.62 -16.40
CA ASN A 84 9.73 33.15 -16.98
C ASN A 84 8.59 33.10 -15.94
N GLU A 85 7.98 34.24 -15.65
CA GLU A 85 6.92 34.38 -14.66
C GLU A 85 5.74 33.41 -14.90
N ASN A 86 5.40 33.15 -16.16
CA ASN A 86 4.34 32.19 -16.51
C ASN A 86 4.73 30.74 -16.17
N GLU A 87 5.99 30.36 -16.38
CA GLU A 87 6.48 29.01 -16.03
C GLU A 87 6.56 28.84 -14.51
N LEU A 88 7.00 29.88 -13.80
CA LEU A 88 7.03 29.90 -12.33
C LEU A 88 5.62 29.74 -11.75
N ARG A 89 4.63 30.47 -12.29
CA ARG A 89 3.24 30.39 -11.85
C ARG A 89 2.66 29.00 -12.07
N ASN A 90 2.84 28.44 -13.27
CA ASN A 90 2.40 27.07 -13.58
C ASN A 90 3.06 26.03 -12.66
N PHE A 91 4.32 26.24 -12.28
CA PHE A 91 5.02 25.36 -11.36
C PHE A 91 4.46 25.47 -9.92
N LEU A 92 4.19 26.68 -9.45
CA LEU A 92 3.57 26.92 -8.14
C LEU A 92 2.16 26.33 -8.05
N ASP A 93 1.36 26.44 -9.12
CA ASP A 93 0.02 25.85 -9.17
C ASP A 93 0.08 24.32 -9.06
N LYS A 94 0.99 23.67 -9.80
CA LYS A 94 1.23 22.22 -9.69
C LYS A 94 1.75 21.81 -8.31
N LEU A 95 2.63 22.61 -7.71
CA LEU A 95 3.11 22.37 -6.34
C LEU A 95 1.96 22.41 -5.33
N SER A 96 1.05 23.37 -5.46
CA SER A 96 -0.14 23.47 -4.61
C SER A 96 -1.03 22.24 -4.75
N GLU A 97 -1.25 21.77 -5.98
CA GLU A 97 -2.00 20.54 -6.25
C GLU A 97 -1.34 19.32 -5.61
N ILE A 98 -0.01 19.19 -5.71
CA ILE A 98 0.76 18.10 -5.08
C ILE A 98 0.60 18.11 -3.56
N VAL A 99 0.58 19.28 -2.92
CA VAL A 99 0.37 19.39 -1.47
C VAL A 99 -1.00 18.85 -1.05
N ILE A 100 -2.05 19.17 -1.82
CA ILE A 100 -3.41 18.65 -1.58
C ILE A 100 -3.43 17.13 -1.73
N LEU A 101 -2.91 16.61 -2.84
CA LEU A 101 -2.87 15.17 -3.12
C LEU A 101 -2.09 14.39 -2.04
N LYS A 102 -0.99 14.96 -1.54
CA LYS A 102 -0.20 14.33 -0.47
C LYS A 102 -0.95 14.27 0.85
N LYS A 103 -1.78 15.28 1.15
CA LYS A 103 -2.65 15.27 2.33
C LYS A 103 -3.71 14.18 2.23
N GLU A 104 -4.40 14.08 1.09
CA GLU A 104 -5.41 13.04 0.85
C GLU A 104 -4.78 11.63 0.93
N GLN A 105 -3.59 11.46 0.37
CA GLN A 105 -2.85 10.21 0.48
C GLN A 105 -2.56 9.85 1.94
N ASN A 106 -2.05 10.79 2.75
CA ASN A 106 -1.74 10.54 4.15
C ASN A 106 -2.97 10.14 4.97
N GLU A 107 -4.14 10.72 4.66
CA GLU A 107 -5.41 10.33 5.26
C GLU A 107 -5.80 8.89 4.87
N ILE A 108 -5.60 8.51 3.60
CA ILE A 108 -5.82 7.14 3.12
C ILE A 108 -4.87 6.17 3.83
N PHE A 109 -3.58 6.51 3.94
CA PHE A 109 -2.59 5.68 4.63
C PHE A 109 -2.93 5.50 6.10
N THR A 110 -3.37 6.55 6.79
CA THR A 110 -3.82 6.44 8.19
C THR A 110 -5.00 5.48 8.33
N LYS A 111 -5.98 5.54 7.41
CA LYS A 111 -7.11 4.58 7.38
C LYS A 111 -6.65 3.15 7.11
N ILE A 112 -5.66 2.97 6.23
CA ILE A 112 -5.04 1.66 5.95
C ILE A 112 -4.32 1.13 7.19
N TYR A 113 -3.48 1.95 7.85
CA TYR A 113 -2.77 1.55 9.06
C TYR A 113 -3.72 1.16 10.19
N ALA A 114 -4.79 1.94 10.41
CA ALA A 114 -5.81 1.61 11.41
C ALA A 114 -6.54 0.27 11.15
N LYS A 115 -6.62 -0.14 9.88
CA LYS A 115 -7.16 -1.45 9.48
C LYS A 115 -6.13 -2.58 9.59
N LEU A 116 -4.84 -2.28 9.45
CA LEU A 116 -3.74 -3.25 9.57
C LEU A 116 -3.29 -3.50 11.01
N SER A 117 -3.50 -2.54 11.91
CA SER A 117 -3.08 -2.59 13.32
C SER A 117 -4.09 -3.25 14.26
N ARG A 118 -5.21 -3.74 13.72
CA ARG A 118 -6.22 -4.54 14.41
C ARG A 118 -6.13 -5.97 13.91
#